data_AF-A0A5D2YDI3-F1
#
_entry.id   AF-A0A5D2YDI3-F1
#
_cell.length_a   1.000
_cell.length_b   1.000
_cell.length_c   1.000
_cell.angle_alpha   90.00
_cell.angle_beta   90.00
_cell.angle_gamma   90.00
#
_symmetry.space_group_name_H-M   'P 1'
#
loop_
_entity.id
_entity.type
_entity.pdbx_description
1 polymer ?
#
loop_
_entity_poly.entity_id
_entity_poly.type
_entity_poly.pdbx_seq_one_letter_code
_entity_poly.pdbx_strand_id
1 'polypeptide(L)'
;MGQPQSKPRFPQPGDHIYCERKGGFYDHHGIYVGDNMVIHLRGAAKKLGELPGCQKCGDKRVENGEIAKVCIDCFLDGETPQIYDYGVSSLEFECRKRGTCCPRHPKPPHEVISTATDLLEQNGFGPYDMFTNNCEHFAVYCKTGSTASFQVERVIATCSVGILAGAAVGLFRNALAKH
;
A
#
# COMPACT_ATOMS: atom_id res chain seq x y z
N MET A 1 -6.62 15.88 18.02
CA MET A 1 -5.24 16.39 17.90
C MET A 1 -4.52 15.49 16.90
N GLY A 2 -4.44 15.90 15.63
CA GLY A 2 -3.83 15.09 14.58
C GLY A 2 -2.31 15.17 14.68
N GLN A 3 -1.64 14.03 14.82
CA GLN A 3 -0.23 13.96 14.49
C GLN A 3 -0.07 13.87 12.97
N PRO A 4 1.02 14.44 12.44
CA PRO A 4 1.07 14.91 11.06
C PRO A 4 1.19 13.75 10.08
N GLN A 5 0.61 13.90 8.90
CA GLN A 5 1.18 13.27 7.70
C GLN A 5 2.69 13.47 7.77
N SER A 6 3.50 12.41 7.62
CA SER A 6 4.94 12.56 7.58
C SER A 6 5.29 13.72 6.65
N LYS A 7 6.03 14.71 7.18
CA LYS A 7 6.30 15.96 6.46
C LYS A 7 6.81 15.64 5.06
N PRO A 8 6.41 16.41 4.03
CA PRO A 8 6.92 16.22 2.68
C PRO A 8 8.44 16.15 2.71
N ARG A 9 8.98 15.00 2.30
CA ARG A 9 10.42 14.75 2.23
C ARG A 9 10.72 13.88 1.02
N PHE A 10 11.96 13.95 0.56
CA PHE A 10 12.45 13.02 -0.45
C PHE A 10 12.45 11.59 0.09
N PRO A 11 12.05 10.60 -0.72
CA PRO A 11 12.19 9.19 -0.38
C PRO A 11 13.64 8.81 -0.08
N GLN A 12 13.83 7.97 0.91
CA GLN A 12 15.09 7.35 1.28
C GLN A 12 15.03 5.86 0.96
N PRO A 13 16.16 5.20 0.63
CA PRO A 13 16.18 3.77 0.37
C PRO A 13 15.51 2.99 1.52
N GLY A 14 14.61 2.07 1.19
CA GLY A 14 13.82 1.29 2.15
C GLY A 14 12.50 1.94 2.59
N ASP A 15 12.17 3.14 2.09
CA ASP A 15 10.85 3.73 2.28
C ASP A 15 9.78 2.97 1.49
N HIS A 16 8.64 2.77 2.15
CA HIS A 16 7.39 2.44 1.48
C HIS A 16 6.76 3.75 1.05
N ILE A 17 6.68 3.95 -0.26
CA ILE A 17 6.07 5.13 -0.86
C ILE A 17 4.76 4.77 -1.53
N TYR A 18 3.86 5.74 -1.59
CA TYR A 18 2.63 5.61 -2.36
C TYR A 18 2.31 6.92 -3.09
N CYS A 19 1.50 6.83 -4.14
CA CYS A 19 0.98 7.98 -4.87
C CYS A 19 -0.46 7.71 -5.30
N GLU A 20 -1.25 8.76 -5.46
CA GLU A 20 -2.61 8.61 -5.93
C GLU A 20 -2.65 8.13 -7.39
N ARG A 21 -3.76 7.50 -7.79
CA ARG A 21 -3.99 7.07 -9.16
C ARG A 21 -5.40 7.36 -9.60
N LYS A 22 -5.51 7.67 -10.91
CA LYS A 22 -6.78 7.97 -11.57
C LYS A 22 -7.56 9.10 -10.86
N GLY A 23 -6.88 10.09 -10.30
CA GLY A 23 -7.54 11.18 -9.55
C GLY A 23 -8.08 10.74 -8.18
N GLY A 24 -7.34 9.88 -7.47
CA GLY A 24 -7.64 9.52 -6.08
C GLY A 24 -8.53 8.28 -5.89
N PHE A 25 -8.85 7.53 -6.96
CA PHE A 25 -9.64 6.29 -6.82
C PHE A 25 -8.89 5.17 -6.10
N TYR A 26 -7.57 5.17 -6.16
CA TYR A 26 -6.73 4.28 -5.37
C TYR A 26 -5.34 4.86 -5.17
N ASP A 27 -4.63 4.32 -4.19
CA ASP A 27 -3.22 4.62 -3.94
C ASP A 27 -2.37 3.47 -4.50
N HIS A 28 -1.29 3.80 -5.19
CA HIS A 28 -0.35 2.85 -5.77
C HIS A 28 0.92 2.81 -4.93
N HIS A 29 1.33 1.62 -4.51
CA HIS A 29 2.35 1.43 -3.49
C HIS A 29 3.61 0.77 -4.04
N GLY A 30 4.75 1.13 -3.47
CA GLY A 30 6.05 0.55 -3.84
C GLY A 30 7.13 0.80 -2.79
N ILE A 31 8.27 0.14 -2.97
CA ILE A 31 9.47 0.30 -2.14
C ILE A 31 10.49 1.09 -2.93
N TYR A 32 10.90 2.25 -2.41
CA TYR A 32 12.01 3.01 -2.96
C TYR A 32 13.32 2.30 -2.59
N VAL A 33 14.10 1.90 -3.59
CA VAL A 33 15.33 1.09 -3.40
C VAL A 33 16.62 1.88 -3.59
N GLY A 34 16.54 3.21 -3.70
CA GLY A 34 17.68 4.08 -4.02
C GLY A 34 17.86 4.27 -5.52
N ASP A 35 18.82 5.11 -5.90
CA ASP A 35 19.18 5.42 -7.29
C ASP A 35 18.00 5.84 -8.18
N ASN A 36 17.01 6.52 -7.59
CA ASN A 36 15.75 6.91 -8.24
C ASN A 36 14.94 5.71 -8.76
N MET A 37 15.06 4.54 -8.13
CA MET A 37 14.35 3.33 -8.52
C MET A 37 13.35 2.88 -7.44
N VAL A 38 12.26 2.28 -7.91
CA VAL A 38 11.17 1.76 -7.09
C VAL A 38 10.85 0.34 -7.54
N ILE A 39 10.75 -0.59 -6.59
CA ILE A 39 10.21 -1.93 -6.82
C ILE A 39 8.76 -1.95 -6.38
N HIS A 40 7.87 -2.40 -7.25
CA HIS A 40 6.45 -2.45 -6.95
C HIS A 40 5.74 -3.60 -7.64
N LEU A 41 4.61 -4.01 -7.06
CA LEU A 41 3.65 -4.90 -7.71
C LEU A 41 2.78 -4.10 -8.68
N ARG A 42 2.71 -4.52 -9.95
CA ARG A 42 1.92 -3.87 -11.01
C ARG A 42 0.49 -4.40 -11.11
N GLY A 43 0.23 -5.59 -10.56
CA GLY A 43 -1.01 -6.35 -10.74
C GLY A 43 -0.91 -7.37 -11.88
N ALA A 44 -2.03 -8.01 -12.24
CA ALA A 44 -2.04 -9.16 -13.15
C ALA A 44 -1.37 -8.89 -14.51
N ALA A 45 -0.23 -9.54 -14.75
CA ALA A 45 0.60 -9.37 -15.95
C ALA A 45 -0.18 -9.56 -17.26
N LYS A 46 -1.20 -10.44 -17.28
CA LYS A 46 -2.05 -10.68 -18.46
C LYS A 46 -2.85 -9.46 -18.94
N LYS A 47 -3.03 -8.44 -18.09
CA LYS A 47 -3.74 -7.18 -18.43
C LYS A 47 -2.79 -6.00 -18.60
N LEU A 48 -1.51 -6.17 -18.31
CA LEU A 48 -0.52 -5.12 -18.39
C LEU A 48 0.22 -5.26 -19.72
N GLY A 49 0.09 -4.26 -20.59
CA GLY A 49 0.99 -4.13 -21.73
C GLY A 49 2.44 -3.95 -21.27
N GLU A 50 3.38 -4.10 -22.21
CA GLU A 50 4.75 -3.63 -22.02
C GLU A 50 4.72 -2.20 -21.51
N LEU A 51 5.54 -1.89 -20.51
CA LEU A 51 5.62 -0.51 -20.04
C LEU A 51 6.22 0.35 -21.16
N PRO A 52 5.63 1.52 -21.45
CA PRO A 52 6.14 2.39 -22.49
C PRO A 52 7.60 2.74 -22.21
N GLY A 53 8.38 2.85 -23.29
CA GLY A 53 9.80 3.18 -23.22
C GLY A 53 10.03 4.45 -22.39
N CYS A 54 11.06 4.42 -21.55
CA CYS A 54 11.38 5.50 -20.63
C CYS A 54 12.86 5.88 -20.77
N GLN A 55 13.13 7.09 -21.26
CA GLN A 55 14.49 7.60 -21.45
C GLN A 55 15.29 7.74 -20.13
N LYS A 56 14.59 7.89 -18.99
CA LYS A 56 15.20 7.99 -17.66
C LYS A 56 15.55 6.62 -17.06
N CYS A 57 14.75 5.61 -17.39
CA CYS A 57 14.85 4.26 -16.86
C CYS A 57 15.92 3.47 -17.62
N GLY A 58 15.99 3.67 -18.95
CA GLY A 58 16.88 2.94 -19.84
C GLY A 58 16.84 1.43 -19.57
N ASP A 59 18.03 0.82 -19.56
CA ASP A 59 18.22 -0.62 -19.31
C ASP A 59 18.12 -1.02 -17.83
N LYS A 60 17.91 -0.06 -16.91
CA LYS A 60 17.77 -0.35 -15.47
C LYS A 60 16.39 -0.90 -15.10
N ARG A 61 15.45 -0.86 -16.04
CA ARG A 61 14.11 -1.40 -15.91
C ARG A 61 14.17 -2.92 -15.88
N VAL A 62 13.55 -3.51 -14.87
CA VAL A 62 13.45 -4.98 -14.75
C VAL A 62 11.99 -5.32 -14.53
N GLU A 63 11.49 -6.30 -15.27
CA GLU A 63 10.14 -6.83 -15.12
C GLU A 63 10.23 -8.34 -14.96
N ASN A 64 9.59 -8.87 -13.92
CA ASN A 64 9.49 -10.30 -13.70
C ASN A 64 8.08 -10.62 -13.19
N GLY A 65 7.26 -11.18 -14.08
CA GLY A 65 5.84 -11.40 -13.85
C GLY A 65 5.10 -10.12 -13.47
N GLU A 66 4.57 -10.08 -12.25
CA GLU A 66 3.74 -8.97 -11.74
C GLU A 66 4.55 -7.90 -11.01
N ILE A 67 5.85 -8.14 -10.77
CA ILE A 67 6.72 -7.22 -10.03
C ILE A 67 7.65 -6.53 -11.01
N ALA A 68 7.84 -5.23 -10.83
CA ALA A 68 8.75 -4.46 -11.65
C ALA A 68 9.60 -3.50 -10.82
N LYS A 69 10.81 -3.28 -11.33
CA LYS A 69 11.72 -2.21 -10.94
C LYS A 69 11.73 -1.14 -12.02
N VAL A 70 11.30 0.06 -11.66
CA VAL A 70 11.16 1.21 -12.57
C VAL A 70 11.76 2.46 -11.93
N CYS A 71 12.00 3.51 -12.70
CA CYS A 71 12.39 4.77 -12.08
C CYS A 71 11.21 5.39 -11.32
N ILE A 72 11.51 6.24 -10.33
CA ILE A 72 10.52 6.91 -9.50
C ILE A 72 9.52 7.72 -10.33
N ASP A 73 9.94 8.33 -11.45
CA ASP A 73 9.02 9.09 -12.30
C ASP A 73 7.99 8.20 -13.00
N CYS A 74 8.40 7.02 -13.49
CA CYS A 74 7.47 6.03 -14.04
C CYS A 74 6.56 5.45 -12.96
N PHE A 75 7.08 5.28 -11.74
CA PHE A 75 6.27 4.86 -10.61
C PHE A 75 5.26 5.94 -10.20
N LEU A 76 5.57 7.24 -10.35
CA LEU A 76 4.70 8.33 -9.93
C LEU A 76 3.70 8.76 -10.99
N ASP A 77 4.00 8.61 -12.28
CA ASP A 77 3.09 8.97 -13.38
C ASP A 77 2.55 10.42 -13.26
N GLY A 78 3.45 11.34 -12.91
CA GLY A 78 3.13 12.76 -12.71
C GLY A 78 2.68 13.16 -11.30
N GLU A 79 2.45 12.18 -10.41
CA GLU A 79 2.04 12.43 -9.02
C GLU A 79 3.22 12.71 -8.09
N THR A 80 2.92 13.07 -6.83
CA THR A 80 3.93 13.27 -5.80
C THR A 80 4.06 12.06 -4.89
N PRO A 81 5.29 11.68 -4.48
CA PRO A 81 5.47 10.56 -3.55
C PRO A 81 5.00 10.98 -2.16
N GLN A 82 4.19 10.12 -1.56
CA GLN A 82 3.84 10.15 -0.14
C GLN A 82 4.57 9.01 0.57
N ILE A 83 4.92 9.19 1.84
CA ILE A 83 5.59 8.17 2.65
C ILE A 83 4.54 7.45 3.51
N TYR A 84 4.54 6.12 3.47
CA TYR A 84 3.66 5.31 4.31
C TYR A 84 4.20 5.24 5.74
N ASP A 85 3.36 5.54 6.73
CA ASP A 85 3.80 5.64 8.12
C ASP A 85 3.67 4.30 8.87
N TYR A 86 4.71 3.94 9.62
CA TYR A 86 4.77 2.71 10.43
C TYR A 86 4.84 3.05 11.91
N GLY A 87 4.39 2.13 12.77
CA GLY A 87 4.39 2.31 14.22
C GLY A 87 3.43 3.38 14.73
N VAL A 88 2.41 3.73 13.95
CA VAL A 88 1.37 4.67 14.40
C VAL A 88 0.52 4.07 15.51
N SER A 89 -0.07 4.91 16.36
CA SER A 89 -1.00 4.43 17.40
C SER A 89 -2.26 3.80 16.76
N SER A 90 -2.95 2.92 17.49
CA SER A 90 -4.22 2.35 17.01
C SER A 90 -5.26 3.43 16.70
N LEU A 91 -5.32 4.49 17.50
CA LEU A 91 -6.22 5.62 17.24
C LEU A 91 -5.86 6.34 15.94
N GLU A 92 -4.58 6.57 15.68
CA GLU A 92 -4.14 7.20 14.43
C GLU A 92 -4.41 6.30 13.22
N PHE A 93 -4.14 5.00 13.33
CA PHE A 93 -4.46 4.03 12.29
C PHE A 93 -5.97 4.00 11.96
N GLU A 94 -6.83 4.16 12.99
CA GLU A 94 -8.27 4.30 12.78
C GLU A 94 -8.65 5.65 12.13
N CYS A 95 -8.04 6.74 12.54
CA CYS A 95 -8.45 8.05 12.02
C CYS A 95 -7.90 8.35 10.61
N ARG A 96 -6.82 7.69 10.17
CA ARG A 96 -6.19 7.96 8.87
C ARG A 96 -6.85 7.22 7.70
N LYS A 97 -6.65 7.77 6.49
CA LYS A 97 -7.03 7.15 5.21
C LYS A 97 -6.39 5.75 5.15
N ARG A 98 -7.17 4.74 4.75
CA ARG A 98 -6.66 3.38 4.50
C ARG A 98 -5.54 3.45 3.46
N GLY A 99 -4.54 2.58 3.57
CA GLY A 99 -3.40 2.62 2.65
C GLY A 99 -2.37 3.72 2.95
N THR A 100 -2.39 4.36 4.12
CA THR A 100 -1.41 5.44 4.41
C THR A 100 -0.54 5.20 5.64
N CYS A 101 -0.93 4.26 6.51
CA CYS A 101 -0.18 3.94 7.72
C CYS A 101 -0.55 2.57 8.30
N CYS A 102 0.28 2.04 9.19
CA CYS A 102 -0.06 0.88 10.02
C CYS A 102 0.69 0.89 11.37
N PRO A 103 0.18 0.20 12.42
CA PRO A 103 0.80 0.17 13.75
C PRO A 103 2.02 -0.76 13.83
N ARG A 104 2.39 -1.43 12.74
CA ARG A 104 3.48 -2.42 12.74
C ARG A 104 4.84 -1.76 12.76
N HIS A 105 5.80 -2.46 13.34
CA HIS A 105 7.19 -2.02 13.37
C HIS A 105 7.87 -2.41 12.05
N PRO A 106 8.58 -1.47 11.39
CA PRO A 106 9.27 -1.75 10.15
C PRO A 106 10.64 -2.41 10.41
N LYS A 107 11.03 -3.30 9.50
CA LYS A 107 12.41 -3.78 9.34
C LYS A 107 13.37 -2.63 9.01
N PRO A 108 14.68 -2.77 9.30
CA PRO A 108 15.67 -1.79 8.88
C PRO A 108 15.76 -1.70 7.34
N PRO A 109 16.15 -0.54 6.77
CA PRO A 109 16.11 -0.29 5.33
C PRO A 109 16.76 -1.35 4.44
N HIS A 110 17.92 -1.88 4.83
CA HIS A 110 18.66 -2.87 4.03
C HIS A 110 17.90 -4.19 3.89
N GLU A 111 17.21 -4.65 4.95
CA GLU A 111 16.37 -5.85 4.89
C GLU A 111 15.14 -5.65 4.02
N VAL A 112 14.56 -4.45 4.05
CA VAL A 112 13.41 -4.09 3.20
C VAL A 112 13.80 -4.16 1.73
N ILE A 113 14.96 -3.58 1.38
CA ILE A 113 15.48 -3.58 0.02
C ILE A 113 15.82 -5.00 -0.43
N SER A 114 16.48 -5.79 0.43
CA SER A 114 16.75 -7.21 0.16
C SER A 114 15.46 -7.96 -0.14
N THR A 115 14.46 -7.84 0.74
CA THR A 115 13.16 -8.51 0.58
C THR A 115 12.50 -8.13 -0.74
N ALA A 116 12.43 -6.83 -1.08
CA ALA A 116 11.83 -6.38 -2.33
C ALA A 116 12.58 -6.88 -3.57
N THR A 117 13.91 -6.98 -3.49
CA THR A 117 14.78 -7.46 -4.58
C THR A 117 14.62 -8.97 -4.76
N ASP A 118 14.63 -9.73 -3.67
CA ASP A 118 14.43 -11.19 -3.67
C ASP A 118 13.07 -11.54 -4.30
N LEU A 119 12.01 -10.81 -3.95
CA LEU A 119 10.67 -11.02 -4.51
C LEU A 119 10.62 -10.73 -6.02
N LEU A 120 11.29 -9.66 -6.47
CA LEU A 120 11.41 -9.33 -7.89
C LEU A 120 12.18 -10.42 -8.66
N GLU A 121 13.30 -10.90 -8.12
CA GLU A 121 14.14 -11.92 -8.78
C GLU A 121 13.47 -13.28 -8.82
N GLN A 122 12.77 -13.67 -7.75
CA GLN A 122 12.10 -14.97 -7.64
C GLN A 122 10.69 -15.00 -8.26
N ASN A 123 10.18 -13.87 -8.78
CA ASN A 123 8.81 -13.70 -9.27
C ASN A 123 7.75 -14.15 -8.25
N GLY A 124 7.97 -13.81 -6.98
CA GLY A 124 7.41 -14.58 -5.87
C GLY A 124 6.60 -13.78 -4.88
N PHE A 125 5.45 -13.20 -5.25
CA PHE A 125 4.47 -12.67 -4.28
C PHE A 125 3.10 -13.38 -4.31
N GLY A 126 2.97 -14.44 -5.12
CA GLY A 126 1.76 -15.25 -5.28
C GLY A 126 0.66 -14.56 -6.12
N PRO A 127 -0.25 -15.32 -6.74
CA PRO A 127 -1.35 -14.74 -7.52
C PRO A 127 -2.40 -14.19 -6.57
N TYR A 128 -2.46 -12.87 -6.41
CA TYR A 128 -3.56 -12.23 -5.68
C TYR A 128 -4.32 -11.26 -6.58
N ASP A 129 -5.64 -11.32 -6.49
CA ASP A 129 -6.60 -10.63 -7.34
C ASP A 129 -6.76 -9.15 -6.96
N MET A 130 -6.87 -8.28 -7.97
CA MET A 130 -7.16 -6.83 -7.96
C MET A 130 -6.21 -5.85 -7.22
N PHE A 131 -5.24 -5.35 -8.00
CA PHE A 131 -4.55 -4.04 -8.08
C PHE A 131 -4.31 -3.17 -6.85
N THR A 132 -5.30 -2.86 -6.02
CA THR A 132 -5.19 -1.80 -5.01
C THR A 132 -4.66 -2.34 -3.68
N ASN A 133 -5.22 -3.44 -3.20
CA ASN A 133 -4.82 -4.01 -1.92
C ASN A 133 -3.48 -4.78 -2.02
N ASN A 134 -3.16 -5.31 -3.21
CA ASN A 134 -2.00 -6.19 -3.37
C ASN A 134 -0.67 -5.43 -3.43
N CYS A 135 -0.65 -4.22 -4.01
CA CYS A 135 0.56 -3.40 -3.98
C CYS A 135 0.85 -2.87 -2.57
N GLU A 136 -0.19 -2.48 -1.82
CA GLU A 136 -0.05 -2.16 -0.38
C GLU A 136 0.49 -3.37 0.37
N HIS A 137 -0.16 -4.54 0.23
CA HIS A 137 0.28 -5.77 0.89
C HIS A 137 1.72 -6.14 0.54
N PHE A 138 2.12 -6.02 -0.72
CA PHE A 138 3.49 -6.24 -1.17
C PHE A 138 4.46 -5.33 -0.43
N ALA A 139 4.19 -4.02 -0.41
CA ALA A 139 5.07 -3.07 0.23
C ALA A 139 5.10 -3.26 1.76
N VAL A 140 3.97 -3.55 2.40
CA VAL A 140 3.98 -3.85 3.83
C VAL A 140 4.67 -5.17 4.15
N TYR A 141 4.54 -6.19 3.29
CA TYR A 141 5.29 -7.43 3.46
C TYR A 141 6.79 -7.18 3.37
N CYS A 142 7.25 -6.39 2.40
CA CYS A 142 8.66 -5.97 2.33
C CYS A 142 9.10 -5.25 3.62
N LYS A 143 8.24 -4.37 4.15
CA LYS A 143 8.54 -3.60 5.37
C LYS A 143 8.49 -4.39 6.67
N THR A 144 7.71 -5.47 6.76
CA THR A 144 7.40 -6.11 8.05
C THR A 144 7.63 -7.62 8.07
N GLY A 145 7.78 -8.25 6.91
CA GLY A 145 7.85 -9.70 6.76
C GLY A 145 6.55 -10.45 7.04
N SER A 146 5.44 -9.75 7.29
CA SER A 146 4.16 -10.34 7.69
C SER A 146 3.05 -10.06 6.69
N THR A 147 2.32 -11.09 6.27
CA THR A 147 1.15 -11.00 5.37
C THR A 147 -0.18 -10.82 6.11
N ALA A 148 -0.17 -10.73 7.44
CA ALA A 148 -1.37 -10.69 8.27
C ALA A 148 -2.32 -9.55 7.83
N SER A 149 -3.56 -9.94 7.51
CA SER A 149 -4.59 -9.16 6.84
C SER A 149 -4.96 -7.87 7.58
N PHE A 150 -4.78 -6.72 6.91
CA PHE A 150 -5.10 -5.37 7.42
C PHE A 150 -6.59 -5.11 7.65
N GLN A 151 -7.46 -6.04 7.25
CA GLN A 151 -8.91 -5.87 7.30
C GLN A 151 -9.52 -6.22 8.66
N VAL A 152 -8.81 -6.96 9.52
CA VAL A 152 -9.35 -7.48 10.79
C VAL A 152 -8.92 -6.65 12.01
N GLU A 153 -7.88 -5.82 11.91
CA GLU A 153 -7.40 -5.00 13.04
C GLU A 153 -8.19 -3.71 13.26
N ARG A 154 -9.00 -3.27 12.29
CA ARG A 154 -9.82 -2.07 12.46
C ARG A 154 -11.11 -2.36 13.21
N VAL A 155 -11.01 -2.45 14.54
CA VAL A 155 -12.20 -2.40 15.40
C VAL A 155 -12.77 -0.99 15.28
N ILE A 156 -14.05 -0.88 14.89
CA ILE A 156 -14.77 0.40 14.84
C ILE A 156 -14.81 0.97 16.27
N ALA A 157 -13.79 1.72 16.65
CA ALA A 157 -13.89 2.69 17.72
C ALA A 157 -14.68 3.85 17.11
N THR A 158 -16.00 3.81 17.24
CA THR A 158 -16.87 4.96 17.01
C THR A 158 -16.22 6.12 17.74
N CYS A 159 -15.61 7.04 17.00
CA CYS A 159 -15.21 8.31 17.54
C CYS A 159 -16.51 8.99 17.96
N SER A 160 -16.83 8.91 19.25
CA SER A 160 -17.97 9.57 19.87
C SER A 160 -17.80 11.08 19.75
N VAL A 161 -17.95 11.62 18.55
CA VAL A 161 -18.27 13.01 18.35
C VAL A 161 -19.74 13.10 18.71
N GLY A 162 -20.01 13.59 19.91
CA GLY A 162 -21.36 13.69 20.45
C GLY A 162 -22.28 14.41 19.47
N ILE A 163 -23.22 13.66 18.89
CA ILE A 163 -24.54 14.16 18.53
C ILE A 163 -25.52 13.06 18.94
N LEU A 164 -26.33 13.36 19.96
CA LEU A 164 -27.60 12.71 20.19
C LEU A 164 -28.47 12.92 18.93
N ALA A 165 -28.40 11.99 17.98
CA ALA A 165 -29.36 11.91 16.89
C ALA A 165 -30.04 10.55 17.00
N GLY A 166 -31.24 10.56 17.57
CA GLY A 166 -32.06 9.38 17.68
C GLY A 166 -32.54 8.86 16.31
N ALA A 167 -33.07 7.65 16.39
CA ALA A 167 -33.96 6.96 15.45
C ALA A 167 -33.34 5.97 14.45
N ALA A 168 -33.88 4.75 14.58
CA ALA A 168 -34.14 3.74 13.55
C ALA A 168 -32.98 2.83 13.08
N VAL A 169 -32.58 1.89 13.95
CA VAL A 169 -32.19 0.56 13.45
C VAL A 169 -33.49 -0.20 13.14
N GLY A 170 -33.85 -0.19 11.86
CA GLY A 170 -34.94 -1.00 11.31
C GLY A 170 -34.70 -2.48 11.58
N LEU A 171 -35.70 -3.09 12.21
CA LEU A 171 -35.83 -4.53 12.42
C LEU A 171 -35.80 -5.28 11.09
N PHE A 172 -34.81 -6.15 10.90
CA PHE A 172 -35.00 -7.34 10.06
C PHE A 172 -34.59 -8.57 10.86
N ARG A 173 -35.62 -9.20 11.46
CA ARG A 173 -35.52 -10.53 12.05
C ARG A 173 -35.49 -11.53 10.91
N ASN A 174 -34.42 -12.30 10.82
CA ASN A 174 -34.44 -13.60 10.15
C ASN A 174 -35.17 -14.59 11.05
N ALA A 175 -36.19 -15.25 10.53
CA ALA A 175 -36.63 -16.56 11.00
C ALA A 175 -37.23 -17.32 9.81
N LEU A 176 -36.40 -18.15 9.19
CA LEU A 176 -36.88 -19.30 8.42
C LEU A 176 -37.23 -20.42 9.39
N ALA A 177 -38.26 -21.18 8.99
CA ALA A 177 -38.43 -22.61 9.20
C ALA A 177 -39.32 -23.07 10.38
N LYS A 178 -40.43 -23.69 9.95
CA LYS A 178 -41.00 -25.00 10.37
C LYS A 178 -42.32 -24.98 11.17
N HIS A 179 -43.27 -25.65 10.50
CA HIS A 179 -44.58 -26.17 10.90
C HIS A 179 -45.75 -25.18 10.97
#